data_AF-A0A3N5TLA4-F1
#
_entry.id   AF-A0A3N5TLA4-F1
#
_cell.length_a   1.000
_cell.length_b   1.000
_cell.length_c   1.000
_cell.angle_alpha   90.00
_cell.angle_beta   90.00
_cell.angle_gamma   90.00
#
_symmetry.space_group_name_H-M   'P 1'
#
loop_
_entity.id
_entity.type
_entity.pdbx_description
1 polymer ?
#
loop_
_entity_poly.entity_id
_entity_poly.type
_entity_poly.pdbx_seq_one_letter_code
_entity_poly.pdbx_strand_id
1 'polypeptide(L)'
;GAGPEQRVFPISYNAARIMVRKAGRLVGIHLRPHDLRRHAATFASRSGTPIEIVSKVIMRHAHLSTTQRYLGKVTDVEAMRWIENLYG
;
A
#
# COMPACT_ATOMS: atom_id res chain seq x y z
N GLY A 1 -18.46 17.42 -1.26
CA GLY A 1 -17.60 16.48 -0.50
C GLY A 1 -17.90 16.61 0.98
N ALA A 2 -17.66 15.59 1.80
CA ALA A 2 -17.80 15.68 3.25
C ALA A 2 -16.93 16.83 3.81
N GLY A 3 -17.46 17.62 4.75
CA GLY A 3 -16.71 18.70 5.39
C GLY A 3 -15.52 18.17 6.23
N PRO A 4 -14.56 19.04 6.61
CA PRO A 4 -13.31 18.61 7.27
C PRO A 4 -13.51 17.77 8.55
N GLU A 5 -14.57 18.04 9.31
CA GLU A 5 -14.92 17.31 10.54
C GLU A 5 -15.91 16.15 10.31
N GLN A 6 -16.46 16.04 9.09
CA GLN A 6 -17.45 15.04 8.77
C GLN A 6 -16.77 13.75 8.35
N ARG A 7 -16.93 12.70 9.16
CA ARG A 7 -16.40 11.38 8.83
C ARG A 7 -17.17 10.79 7.63
N VAL A 8 -16.43 10.29 6.65
CA VAL A 8 -17.01 9.52 5.52
C VAL A 8 -17.74 8.27 6.03
N PHE A 9 -17.17 7.61 7.05
CA PHE A 9 -17.81 6.50 7.76
C PHE A 9 -18.01 6.88 9.23
N PRO A 10 -19.22 6.70 9.80
CA PRO A 10 -19.52 7.07 11.19
C PRO A 10 -18.97 6.04 12.19
N ILE A 11 -17.69 5.67 12.07
CA ILE A 11 -17.03 4.68 12.93
C ILE A 11 -15.74 5.25 13.53
N SER A 12 -15.33 4.69 14.67
CA SER A 12 -14.02 4.96 15.27
C SER A 12 -12.93 4.09 14.64
N TYR A 13 -11.67 4.47 14.83
CA TYR A 13 -10.54 3.63 14.43
C TYR A 13 -10.59 2.23 15.05
N ASN A 14 -10.96 2.12 16.33
CA ASN A 14 -11.06 0.84 17.01
C ASN A 14 -12.17 -0.04 16.41
N ALA A 15 -13.31 0.55 16.04
CA ALA A 15 -14.38 -0.16 15.35
C ALA A 15 -13.89 -0.73 14.00
N ALA A 16 -13.21 0.08 13.18
CA ALA A 16 -12.60 -0.38 11.93
C ALA A 16 -11.59 -1.51 12.16
N ARG A 17 -10.73 -1.40 13.18
CA ARG A 17 -9.76 -2.45 13.56
C ARG A 17 -10.46 -3.77 13.94
N ILE A 18 -11.56 -3.70 14.71
CA ILE A 18 -12.34 -4.88 15.08
C ILE A 18 -12.99 -5.52 13.86
N MET A 19 -13.54 -4.71 12.94
CA MET A 19 -14.13 -5.19 11.68
C MET A 19 -13.11 -5.97 10.84
N VAL A 20 -11.91 -5.42 10.65
CA VAL A 20 -10.82 -6.11 9.92
C VAL A 20 -10.42 -7.42 10.60
N ARG A 21 -10.31 -7.44 11.93
CA ARG A 21 -10.00 -8.69 12.67
C ARG A 21 -11.12 -9.72 12.56
N LYS A 22 -12.39 -9.30 12.56
CA LYS A 22 -13.53 -10.19 12.33
C LYS A 22 -13.46 -10.81 10.94
N ALA A 23 -13.20 -10.01 9.91
CA ALA A 23 -13.03 -10.50 8.54
C ALA A 23 -11.89 -11.53 8.43
N GLY A 24 -10.74 -11.28 9.06
CA GLY A 24 -9.64 -12.25 9.12
C GLY A 24 -10.06 -13.58 9.74
N ARG A 25 -10.77 -13.54 10.88
CA ARG A 25 -11.26 -14.77 11.55
C ARG A 25 -12.24 -15.56 10.69
N LEU A 26 -13.11 -14.90 9.92
CA LEU A 26 -14.07 -15.57 9.04
C LEU A 26 -13.38 -16.43 7.98
N VAL A 27 -12.17 -16.07 7.56
CA VAL A 27 -11.38 -16.80 6.57
C VAL A 27 -10.16 -17.51 7.18
N GLY A 28 -10.11 -17.64 8.51
CA GLY A 28 -9.06 -18.39 9.21
C GLY A 28 -7.67 -17.74 9.27
N ILE A 29 -7.56 -16.42 9.06
CA ILE A 29 -6.26 -15.71 9.06
C ILE A 29 -6.18 -14.63 10.16
N HIS A 30 -4.96 -14.35 10.62
CA HIS A 30 -4.69 -13.20 11.47
C HIS A 30 -4.53 -11.92 10.62
N LEU A 31 -5.63 -11.18 10.42
CA LEU A 31 -5.65 -9.95 9.62
C LEU A 31 -5.62 -8.68 10.48
N ARG A 32 -4.73 -7.74 10.15
CA ARG A 32 -4.68 -6.38 10.73
C ARG A 32 -4.83 -5.32 9.63
N PRO A 33 -5.29 -4.10 9.95
CA PRO A 33 -5.40 -3.01 8.97
C PRO A 33 -4.09 -2.71 8.23
N HIS A 34 -2.96 -2.84 8.91
CA HIS A 34 -1.64 -2.67 8.31
C HIS A 34 -1.36 -3.69 7.19
N ASP A 35 -1.84 -4.92 7.32
CA ASP A 35 -1.60 -5.98 6.33
C ASP A 35 -2.33 -5.65 5.02
N LEU A 36 -3.55 -5.10 5.09
CA LEU A 36 -4.30 -4.59 3.93
C LEU A 36 -3.57 -3.45 3.23
N ARG A 37 -3.05 -2.49 3.99
CA ARG A 37 -2.25 -1.38 3.45
C ARG A 37 -0.99 -1.88 2.74
N ARG A 38 -0.30 -2.86 3.33
CA ARG A 38 0.89 -3.48 2.74
C ARG A 38 0.55 -4.18 1.43
N HIS A 39 -0.54 -4.94 1.41
CA HIS A 39 -1.03 -5.60 0.21
C HIS A 39 -1.35 -4.60 -0.91
N ALA A 40 -2.07 -3.50 -0.61
CA ALA A 40 -2.38 -2.46 -1.60
C ALA A 40 -1.12 -1.83 -2.21
N ALA A 41 -0.11 -1.52 -1.39
CA ALA A 41 1.15 -0.96 -1.86
C ALA A 41 1.94 -1.96 -2.73
N THR A 42 2.02 -3.23 -2.31
CA THR A 42 2.68 -4.29 -3.09
C THR A 42 1.95 -4.54 -4.41
N PHE A 43 0.62 -4.59 -4.41
CA PHE A 43 -0.17 -4.76 -5.61
C PHE A 43 0.07 -3.62 -6.61
N ALA A 44 -0.05 -2.36 -6.17
CA ALA A 44 0.19 -1.20 -7.03
C ALA A 44 1.62 -1.20 -7.62
N SER A 45 2.63 -1.48 -6.78
CA SER A 45 4.02 -1.56 -7.23
C SER A 45 4.24 -2.68 -8.25
N ARG A 46 3.66 -3.87 -8.05
CA ARG A 46 3.76 -5.00 -8.99
C ARG A 46 3.01 -4.75 -10.30
N SER A 47 1.97 -3.90 -10.27
CA SER A 47 1.26 -3.45 -11.46
C SER A 47 1.95 -2.29 -12.19
N GLY A 48 3.22 -1.98 -11.85
CA GLY A 48 3.99 -0.92 -12.50
C GLY A 48 3.63 0.50 -12.07
N THR A 49 2.89 0.69 -10.98
CA THR A 49 2.59 2.04 -10.47
C THR A 49 3.88 2.70 -9.96
N PRO A 50 4.20 3.94 -10.40
CA PRO A 50 5.39 4.65 -9.93
C PRO A 50 5.43 4.77 -8.39
N ILE A 51 6.62 4.65 -7.81
CA ILE A 51 6.79 4.62 -6.36
C ILE A 51 6.33 5.91 -5.69
N GLU A 52 6.43 7.05 -6.37
CA GLU A 52 5.96 8.35 -5.91
C GLU A 52 4.45 8.31 -5.65
N ILE A 53 3.70 7.70 -6.57
CA ILE A 53 2.24 7.54 -6.47
C ILE A 53 1.89 6.59 -5.32
N VAL A 54 2.58 5.44 -5.23
CA VAL A 54 2.40 4.50 -4.10
C VAL A 54 2.70 5.21 -2.77
N SER A 55 3.76 6.01 -2.72
CA SER A 55 4.22 6.71 -1.52
C SER A 55 3.25 7.81 -1.08
N LYS A 56 2.73 8.62 -2.01
CA LYS A 56 1.92 9.81 -1.68
C LYS A 56 0.43 9.50 -1.56
N VAL A 57 -0.10 8.57 -2.37
CA VAL A 57 -1.53 8.28 -2.41
C VAL A 57 -1.90 7.14 -1.46
N ILE A 58 -1.19 6.01 -1.55
CA ILE A 58 -1.51 4.81 -0.77
C ILE A 58 -0.90 4.90 0.63
N MET A 59 0.41 5.20 0.70
CA MET A 59 1.14 5.26 1.96
C MET A 59 1.01 6.62 2.66
N ARG A 60 0.85 7.73 1.93
CA ARG A 60 0.85 9.08 2.51
C ARG A 60 2.10 9.36 3.36
N HIS A 61 3.26 8.86 2.93
CA HIS A 61 4.52 9.15 3.62
C HIS A 61 4.99 10.58 3.31
N ALA A 62 5.47 11.28 4.34
CA ALA A 62 6.05 12.62 4.20
C ALA A 62 7.28 12.59 3.28
N HIS A 63 8.15 11.58 3.46
CA HIS A 63 9.37 11.40 2.66
C HIS A 63 9.28 10.14 1.80
N LEU A 64 9.79 10.24 0.57
CA LEU A 64 9.82 9.11 -0.37
C LEU A 64 10.74 7.98 0.13
N SER A 65 11.79 8.33 0.86
CA SER A 65 12.76 7.39 1.47
C SER A 65 12.09 6.33 2.36
N THR A 66 11.00 6.69 3.05
CA THR A 66 10.23 5.74 3.87
C THR A 66 9.59 4.66 3.02
N THR A 67 9.21 4.96 1.77
CA THR A 67 8.64 3.99 0.82
C THR A 67 9.75 3.24 0.06
N GLN A 68 10.85 3.92 -0.28
CA GLN A 68 12.01 3.31 -0.95
C GLN A 68 12.62 2.16 -0.14
N ARG A 69 12.59 2.22 1.20
CA ARG A 69 13.04 1.12 2.07
C ARG A 69 12.31 -0.22 1.81
N TYR A 70 11.14 -0.18 1.20
CA TYR A 70 10.35 -1.37 0.87
C TYR A 70 10.56 -1.87 -0.56
N LEU A 71 11.23 -1.10 -1.41
CA LEU A 71 11.81 -1.65 -2.62
C LEU A 71 12.98 -2.52 -2.18
N GLY A 72 12.92 -3.81 -2.48
CA GLY A 72 14.11 -4.64 -2.45
C GLY A 72 15.18 -4.02 -3.34
N LYS A 73 16.44 -4.41 -3.15
CA LYS A 73 17.46 -4.07 -4.16
C LYS A 73 16.98 -4.69 -5.48
N VAL A 74 16.76 -3.84 -6.49
CA VAL A 74 16.52 -4.31 -7.85
C VAL A 74 17.77 -5.09 -8.25
N THR A 75 17.59 -6.32 -8.71
CA THR A 75 18.73 -7.10 -9.20
C THR A 75 19.22 -6.51 -10.52
N ASP A 76 20.51 -6.62 -10.82
CA ASP A 76 21.06 -6.11 -12.09
C ASP A 76 20.32 -6.71 -13.30
N VAL A 77 19.84 -7.95 -13.18
CA VAL A 77 19.02 -8.64 -14.19
C VAL A 77 17.65 -7.97 -14.40
N GLU A 78 16.96 -7.61 -13.32
CA GLU A 78 15.70 -6.88 -13.41
C GLU A 78 15.91 -5.47 -13.96
N ALA A 79 16.99 -4.79 -13.56
CA ALA A 79 17.32 -3.47 -14.08
C ALA A 79 17.57 -3.50 -15.59
N MET A 80 18.35 -4.48 -16.07
CA MET A 80 18.62 -4.65 -17.51
C MET A 80 17.35 -4.95 -18.31
N ARG A 81 16.46 -5.81 -17.80
CA ARG A 81 15.15 -6.07 -18.44
C ARG A 81 14.27 -4.82 -18.53
N TRP A 82 14.32 -3.95 -17.52
CA TRP A 82 13.57 -2.69 -17.55
C TRP A 82 14.15 -1.71 -18.56
N ILE A 83 15.48 -1.64 -18.70
CA ILE A 83 16.16 -0.83 -19.72
C ILE A 83 15.79 -1.32 -21.12
N GLU A 84 15.86 -2.63 -21.38
CA GLU A 84 15.48 -3.20 -22.68
C GLU A 84 14.02 -2.91 -23.04
N ASN A 85 13.10 -2.97 -22.07
CA ASN A 85 11.68 -2.65 -22.29
C ASN A 85 11.37 -1.15 -22.43
N LEU A 86 12.26 -0.26 -21.99
CA LEU A 86 12.10 1.19 -22.10
C LEU A 86 12.71 1.76 -23.39
N TYR A 87 13.70 1.07 -23.95
CA TYR A 87 14.47 1.50 -25.11
C TYR A 87 14.30 0.60 -26.36
N GLY A 88 13.54 -0.50 -26.25
CA GLY A 88 13.09 -1.34 -27.37
C GLY A 88 11.68 -0.98 -27.82
#